data_AF-A0A9P7JYG8-F1
#
_entry.id   AF-A0A9P7JYG8-F1
#
_cell.length_a   1.000
_cell.length_b   1.000
_cell.length_c   1.000
_cell.angle_alpha   90.00
_cell.angle_beta   90.00
_cell.angle_gamma   90.00
#
_symmetry.space_group_name_H-M   'P 1'
#
loop_
_entity.id
_entity.type
_entity.pdbx_description
1 polymer ?
#
loop_
_entity_poly.entity_id
_entity_poly.type
_entity_poly.pdbx_seq_one_letter_code
_entity_poly.pdbx_strand_id
1 'polypeptide(L)'
;KAVLMGKASLMSVKKGGPPRNFQNWGVSAITPGAIAWSATIAIFLLLPDTVFSQDGHGKSSGIQYKNLFYSFKKILVCCWDAPYLTKIRQHIEGHVFGAAKLPVDAPDGEDFTAQIALAMAGLQSNNIDHDLDSTPV
;
A
#
# COMPACT_ATOMS: atom_id res chain seq x y z
N LYS A 1 -17.82 -23.07 -18.41
CA LYS A 1 -16.97 -22.31 -19.37
C LYS A 1 -15.53 -22.79 -19.20
N ALA A 2 -15.12 -23.85 -19.90
CA ALA A 2 -13.80 -24.47 -19.76
C ALA A 2 -13.28 -25.01 -21.11
N VAL A 3 -13.49 -24.26 -22.20
CA VAL A 3 -13.25 -24.73 -23.58
C VAL A 3 -12.13 -23.96 -24.29
N LEU A 4 -11.65 -22.83 -23.75
CA LEU A 4 -10.76 -21.93 -24.51
C LEU A 4 -9.27 -21.99 -24.16
N MET A 5 -8.84 -22.79 -23.20
CA MET A 5 -7.43 -22.83 -22.78
C MET A 5 -7.00 -24.28 -22.58
N GLY A 6 -6.41 -24.86 -23.63
CA GLY A 6 -5.82 -26.20 -23.59
C GLY A 6 -4.66 -26.31 -22.59
N LYS A 7 -4.01 -27.48 -22.56
CA LYS A 7 -2.94 -27.90 -21.62
C LYS A 7 -1.83 -26.87 -21.36
N ALA A 8 -1.68 -25.85 -22.20
CA ALA A 8 -0.80 -24.70 -22.01
C ALA A 8 -1.17 -23.81 -20.79
N SER A 9 -2.41 -23.81 -20.29
CA SER A 9 -2.78 -23.05 -19.07
C SER A 9 -2.19 -23.62 -17.78
N LEU A 10 -1.74 -24.87 -17.79
CA LEU A 10 -1.05 -25.50 -16.65
C LEU A 10 0.44 -25.11 -16.60
N MET A 11 1.02 -24.71 -17.72
CA MET A 11 2.38 -24.15 -17.75
C MET A 11 2.30 -22.64 -17.57
N SER A 12 1.86 -22.21 -16.38
CA SER A 12 2.04 -20.84 -15.93
C SER A 12 3.53 -20.60 -15.66
N VAL A 13 4.32 -20.51 -16.73
CA VAL A 13 5.59 -19.79 -16.64
C VAL A 13 5.16 -18.36 -16.37
N LYS A 14 5.33 -17.91 -15.12
CA LYS A 14 5.15 -16.51 -14.70
C LYS A 14 6.00 -15.64 -15.62
N LYS A 15 5.47 -15.24 -16.78
CA LYS A 15 6.10 -14.24 -17.65
C LYS A 15 5.96 -12.94 -16.87
N GLY A 16 7.07 -12.52 -16.25
CA GLY A 16 7.15 -11.22 -15.59
C GLY A 16 6.59 -10.16 -16.54
N GLY A 17 5.70 -9.32 -16.02
CA GLY A 17 5.14 -8.22 -16.80
C GLY A 17 6.23 -7.28 -17.34
N PRO A 18 5.85 -6.27 -18.13
CA PRO A 18 6.80 -5.30 -18.69
C PRO A 18 7.77 -4.78 -17.61
N PRO A 19 9.04 -4.52 -17.96
CA PRO A 19 10.02 -4.01 -17.01
C PRO A 19 9.48 -2.75 -16.35
N ARG A 20 9.48 -2.75 -15.01
CA ARG A 20 8.93 -1.65 -14.23
C ARG A 20 9.78 -0.41 -14.46
N ASN A 21 9.18 0.78 -14.48
CA ASN A 21 9.88 2.04 -14.79
C ASN A 21 11.14 2.28 -13.95
N PHE A 22 11.18 1.80 -12.70
CA PHE A 22 12.38 1.92 -11.86
C PHE A 22 13.59 1.15 -12.41
N GLN A 23 13.38 0.02 -13.09
CA GLN A 23 14.44 -0.76 -13.72
C GLN A 23 15.01 0.00 -14.91
N ASN A 24 14.14 0.62 -15.71
CA ASN A 24 14.55 1.46 -16.85
C ASN A 24 15.29 2.72 -16.39
N TRP A 25 14.99 3.24 -15.20
CA TRP A 25 15.63 4.41 -14.62
C TRP A 25 16.85 4.07 -13.74
N GLY A 26 17.22 2.79 -13.59
CA GLY A 26 18.35 2.36 -12.78
C GLY A 26 18.20 2.64 -11.27
N VAL A 27 16.97 2.83 -10.78
CA VAL A 27 16.69 3.13 -9.37
C VAL A 27 16.63 1.83 -8.58
N SER A 28 17.65 1.57 -7.76
CA SER A 28 17.82 0.33 -7.00
C SER A 28 17.44 0.44 -5.51
N ALA A 29 17.33 1.66 -5.00
CA ALA A 29 17.04 1.95 -3.60
C ALA A 29 16.17 3.20 -3.47
N ILE A 30 15.41 3.27 -2.37
CA ILE A 30 14.59 4.43 -2.08
C ILE A 30 15.45 5.50 -1.42
N THR A 31 15.35 6.74 -1.92
CA THR A 31 16.04 7.88 -1.33
C THR A 31 15.14 8.59 -0.31
N PRO A 32 15.72 9.23 0.73
CA PRO A 32 14.98 10.06 1.68
C PRO A 32 14.14 11.14 0.98
N GLY A 33 14.68 11.70 -0.11
CA GLY A 33 14.00 12.70 -0.93
C GLY A 33 12.75 12.16 -1.63
N ALA A 34 12.79 10.92 -2.13
CA ALA A 34 11.64 10.29 -2.76
C ALA A 34 10.48 10.09 -1.76
N ILE A 35 10.80 9.69 -0.52
CA ILE A 35 9.80 9.53 0.56
C ILE A 35 9.24 10.89 0.98
N ALA A 36 10.09 11.90 1.17
CA ALA A 36 9.64 13.26 1.50
C ALA A 36 8.74 13.84 0.41
N TRP A 37 9.07 13.57 -0.86
CA TRP A 37 8.29 14.02 -2.00
C TRP A 37 6.93 13.32 -2.07
N SER A 38 6.89 11.99 -1.94
CA SER A 38 5.64 11.23 -1.97
C SER A 38 4.70 11.64 -0.83
N ALA A 39 5.22 11.87 0.38
CA ALA A 39 4.44 12.39 1.50
C ALA A 39 3.86 13.78 1.20
N THR A 40 4.65 14.67 0.59
CA THR A 40 4.21 16.01 0.21
C THR A 40 3.09 15.96 -0.84
N ILE A 41 3.21 15.06 -1.83
CA ILE A 41 2.19 14.84 -2.87
C ILE A 41 0.93 14.20 -2.30
N ALA A 42 1.05 13.24 -1.39
CA ALA A 42 -0.11 12.63 -0.74
C ALA A 42 -0.91 13.68 0.04
N ILE A 43 -0.23 14.57 0.76
CA ILE A 43 -0.88 15.68 1.47
C ILE A 43 -1.51 16.64 0.47
N PHE A 44 -0.83 16.99 -0.63
CA PHE A 44 -1.43 17.83 -1.67
C PHE A 44 -2.71 17.23 -2.26
N LEU A 45 -2.73 15.92 -2.57
CA LEU A 45 -3.90 15.23 -3.12
C LEU A 45 -5.08 15.13 -2.14
N LEU A 46 -4.79 15.09 -0.83
CA LEU A 46 -5.82 15.08 0.21
C LEU A 46 -6.43 16.47 0.46
N LEU A 47 -5.74 17.53 0.05
CA LEU A 47 -6.22 18.89 0.20
C LEU A 47 -6.92 19.39 -1.07
N PRO A 48 -7.83 20.36 -0.96
CA PRO A 48 -8.57 20.92 -2.11
C PRO A 48 -7.70 21.80 -3.02
N ASP A 49 -6.38 21.73 -2.90
CA ASP A 49 -5.46 22.56 -3.67
C ASP A 49 -5.29 22.00 -5.09
N THR A 50 -5.49 22.86 -6.08
CA THR A 50 -5.46 22.48 -7.50
C THR A 50 -4.11 22.74 -8.17
N VAL A 51 -3.26 23.55 -7.54
CA VAL A 51 -1.96 23.95 -8.08
C VAL A 51 -0.95 24.20 -6.98
N PHE A 52 0.29 23.77 -7.22
CA PHE A 52 1.45 24.29 -6.53
C PHE A 52 1.76 25.67 -7.13
N SER A 53 1.42 26.75 -6.42
CA SER A 53 1.87 28.09 -6.83
C SER A 53 3.40 28.11 -6.93
N GLN A 54 3.98 28.99 -7.75
CA GLN A 54 5.45 29.12 -7.88
C GLN A 54 6.16 29.31 -6.53
N ASP A 55 5.49 29.95 -5.56
CA ASP A 55 6.00 30.14 -4.20
C ASP A 55 5.89 28.89 -3.30
N GLY A 56 5.29 27.80 -3.80
CA GLY A 56 5.04 26.57 -3.04
C GLY A 56 3.89 26.67 -2.05
N HIS A 57 3.01 27.66 -2.21
CA HIS A 57 1.84 27.88 -1.37
C HIS A 57 0.57 27.27 -2.00
N GLY A 58 -0.17 26.50 -1.20
CA GLY A 58 -1.52 26.08 -1.49
C GLY A 58 -2.46 27.27 -1.49
N LYS A 59 -3.14 27.53 -2.63
CA LYS A 59 -4.00 28.70 -2.81
C LYS A 59 -5.24 28.64 -1.91
N SER A 60 -5.76 27.45 -1.64
CA SER A 60 -6.96 27.24 -0.82
C SER A 60 -6.61 26.87 0.62
N SER A 61 -5.51 26.13 0.84
CA SER A 61 -5.14 25.67 2.19
C SER A 61 -4.21 26.59 2.96
N GLY A 62 -3.49 27.49 2.26
CA GLY A 62 -2.42 28.30 2.85
C GLY A 62 -1.17 27.51 3.23
N ILE A 63 -1.09 26.21 2.94
CA ILE A 63 0.05 25.37 3.31
C ILE A 63 1.28 25.68 2.43
N GLN A 64 2.43 25.84 3.08
CA GLN A 64 3.73 25.94 2.43
C GLN A 64 4.31 24.55 2.16
N TYR A 65 3.92 23.95 1.02
CA TYR A 65 4.39 22.63 0.60
C TYR A 65 5.92 22.55 0.48
N LYS A 66 6.57 23.66 0.10
CA LYS A 66 8.03 23.77 0.07
C LYS A 66 8.64 23.52 1.46
N ASN A 67 8.14 24.18 2.50
CA ASN A 67 8.63 24.01 3.87
C ASN A 67 8.28 22.62 4.43
N LEU A 68 7.14 22.07 4.02
CA LEU A 68 6.72 20.74 4.41
C LEU A 68 7.69 19.68 3.86
N PHE A 69 8.00 19.75 2.56
CA PHE A 69 9.00 18.89 1.93
C PHE A 69 10.37 19.02 2.62
N TYR A 70 10.84 20.25 2.87
CA TYR A 70 12.12 20.46 3.54
C TYR A 70 12.13 19.89 4.95
N SER A 71 11.06 20.05 5.71
CA SER A 71 10.94 19.52 7.08
C SER A 71 10.99 17.99 7.06
N PHE A 72 10.20 17.34 6.21
CA PHE A 72 10.23 15.88 6.07
C PHE A 72 11.59 15.37 5.62
N LYS A 73 12.17 15.99 4.60
CA LYS A 73 13.50 15.62 4.09
C LYS A 73 14.55 15.79 5.18
N LYS A 74 14.51 16.87 5.96
CA LYS A 74 15.47 17.12 7.04
C LYS A 74 15.38 16.04 8.11
N ILE A 75 14.16 15.68 8.56
CA ILE A 75 13.96 14.60 9.53
C ILE A 75 14.48 13.27 8.97
N LEU A 76 14.13 12.94 7.73
CA LEU A 76 14.56 11.68 7.10
C LEU A 76 16.07 11.61 6.90
N VAL A 77 16.74 12.73 6.59
CA VAL A 77 18.21 12.78 6.46
C VAL A 77 18.89 12.71 7.83
N CYS A 78 18.38 13.42 8.83
CA CYS A 78 18.96 13.42 10.18
C CYS A 78 18.79 12.08 10.90
N CYS A 79 17.69 11.38 10.66
CA CYS A 79 17.35 10.13 11.35
C CYS A 79 17.41 8.90 10.43
N TRP A 80 18.07 8.99 9.27
CA TRP A 80 18.02 7.93 8.25
C TRP A 80 18.44 6.56 8.78
N ASP A 81 19.49 6.55 9.61
CA ASP A 81 20.07 5.33 10.18
C ASP A 81 19.34 4.86 11.45
N ALA A 82 18.24 5.52 11.84
CA ALA A 82 17.46 5.07 12.99
C ALA A 82 16.86 3.69 12.71
N PRO A 83 16.85 2.77 13.70
CA PRO A 83 16.41 1.39 13.50
C PRO A 83 14.94 1.31 13.08
N TYR A 84 14.11 2.24 13.54
CA TYR A 84 12.71 2.36 13.13
C TYR A 84 12.56 2.73 11.64
N LEU A 85 13.29 3.74 11.18
CA LEU A 85 13.26 4.18 9.79
C LEU A 85 13.85 3.14 8.83
N THR A 86 14.84 2.37 9.29
CA THR A 86 15.38 1.25 8.53
C THR A 86 14.33 0.16 8.28
N LYS A 87 13.51 -0.19 9.27
CA LYS A 87 12.40 -1.14 9.08
C LYS A 87 11.37 -0.63 8.07
N ILE A 88 10.99 0.65 8.18
CA ILE A 88 10.07 1.28 7.22
C ILE A 88 10.66 1.24 5.81
N ARG A 89 11.93 1.62 5.66
CA ARG A 89 12.64 1.59 4.38
C ARG A 89 12.61 0.19 3.77
N GLN A 90 12.97 -0.84 4.54
CA GLN A 90 12.95 -2.22 4.06
C GLN A 90 11.55 -2.67 3.64
N HIS A 91 10.52 -2.27 4.38
CA HIS A 91 9.14 -2.57 4.04
C HIS A 91 8.72 -1.92 2.71
N ILE A 92 9.01 -0.62 2.54
CA ILE A 92 8.68 0.10 1.30
C ILE A 92 9.53 -0.43 0.13
N GLU A 93 10.82 -0.68 0.32
CA GLU A 93 11.69 -1.27 -0.70
C GLU A 93 11.21 -2.68 -1.09
N GLY A 94 10.76 -3.49 -0.14
CA GLY A 94 10.12 -4.78 -0.40
C GLY A 94 8.83 -4.66 -1.20
N HIS A 95 8.03 -3.62 -0.99
CA HIS A 95 6.80 -3.42 -1.77
C HIS A 95 7.08 -2.88 -3.18
N VAL A 96 7.97 -1.90 -3.30
CA VAL A 96 8.30 -1.22 -4.57
C VAL A 96 9.17 -2.11 -5.45
N PHE A 97 10.17 -2.77 -4.86
CA PHE A 97 11.17 -3.57 -5.57
C PHE A 97 11.05 -5.09 -5.33
N GLY A 98 10.33 -5.56 -4.30
CA GLY A 98 10.30 -6.99 -3.95
C GLY A 98 9.65 -7.87 -5.01
N ALA A 99 8.77 -7.34 -5.88
CA ALA A 99 8.32 -8.09 -7.05
C ALA A 99 9.44 -8.36 -8.08
N ALA A 100 10.60 -7.69 -7.98
CA ALA A 100 11.80 -7.97 -8.77
C ALA A 100 12.83 -8.84 -8.01
N LYS A 101 12.57 -9.20 -6.75
CA LYS A 101 13.46 -10.00 -5.89
C LYS A 101 12.72 -11.14 -5.19
N LEU A 102 11.63 -11.66 -5.74
CA LEU A 102 11.08 -12.92 -5.25
C LEU A 102 11.91 -14.07 -5.83
N PRO A 103 12.62 -14.87 -4.99
CA PRO A 103 12.76 -16.28 -5.31
C PRO A 103 11.34 -16.86 -5.44
N VAL A 104 11.20 -17.84 -6.30
CA VAL A 104 9.93 -18.44 -6.74
C VAL A 104 9.05 -19.05 -5.61
N ASP A 105 9.50 -19.03 -4.35
CA ASP A 105 8.88 -19.73 -3.20
C ASP A 105 8.51 -18.83 -1.99
N ALA A 106 8.02 -17.60 -2.20
CA ALA A 106 7.26 -16.96 -1.12
C ALA A 106 5.81 -17.47 -1.15
N PRO A 107 5.24 -18.02 -0.06
CA PRO A 107 3.83 -18.37 -0.02
C PRO A 107 3.03 -17.07 -0.13
N ASP A 108 2.43 -16.90 -1.30
CA ASP A 108 1.56 -15.78 -1.66
C ASP A 108 0.36 -15.74 -0.71
N GLY A 109 0.10 -14.55 -0.15
CA GLY A 109 -1.19 -14.16 0.41
C GLY A 109 -1.48 -14.68 1.82
N GLU A 110 -1.56 -13.77 2.78
CA GLU A 110 -2.29 -14.05 4.02
C GLU A 110 -3.76 -14.28 3.64
N ASP A 111 -4.15 -15.57 3.55
CA ASP A 111 -5.51 -15.99 3.23
C ASP A 111 -6.41 -15.78 4.47
N PHE A 112 -6.96 -14.58 4.58
CA PHE A 112 -7.90 -14.23 5.63
C PHE A 112 -9.30 -14.86 5.43
N THR A 113 -9.51 -15.68 4.40
CA THR A 113 -10.81 -16.33 4.12
C THR A 113 -11.29 -17.15 5.31
N ALA A 114 -10.38 -17.81 6.02
CA ALA A 114 -10.70 -18.58 7.23
C ALA A 114 -11.19 -17.69 8.38
N GLN A 115 -10.56 -16.52 8.58
CA GLN A 115 -10.96 -15.59 9.63
C GLN A 115 -12.28 -14.91 9.31
N ILE A 116 -12.54 -14.60 8.04
CA ILE A 116 -13.79 -14.04 7.56
C ILE A 116 -14.94 -15.05 7.70
N ALA A 117 -14.71 -16.31 7.34
CA ALA A 117 -15.71 -17.37 7.51
C ALA A 117 -16.07 -17.60 9.00
N LEU A 118 -15.08 -17.55 9.89
CA LEU A 118 -15.29 -17.69 11.33
C LEU A 118 -16.07 -16.50 11.91
N ALA A 119 -15.77 -15.27 11.48
CA ALA A 119 -16.53 -14.09 11.89
C ALA A 119 -17.97 -14.11 11.38
N MET A 120 -18.21 -14.56 10.14
CA MET A 120 -19.57 -14.70 9.59
C MET A 120 -20.40 -15.75 10.33
N ALA A 121 -19.78 -16.88 10.72
CA ALA A 121 -20.44 -17.91 11.51
C ALA A 121 -20.84 -17.38 12.90
N GLY A 122 -19.97 -16.61 13.57
CA GLY A 122 -20.28 -16.00 14.88
C GLY A 122 -21.44 -15.00 14.84
N LEU A 123 -21.60 -14.26 13.74
CA LEU A 123 -22.73 -13.33 13.58
C LEU A 123 -24.06 -14.05 13.33
N GLN A 124 -24.05 -15.23 12.71
CA GLN A 124 -25.27 -16.04 12.52
C GLN A 124 -25.72 -16.70 13.82
N SER A 125 -24.79 -17.08 14.71
CA SER A 125 -25.11 -17.63 16.04
C SER A 125 -25.82 -16.63 16.94
N ASN A 126 -25.46 -15.35 16.86
CA ASN A 126 -26.03 -14.29 17.71
C ASN A 126 -27.41 -13.79 17.26
N ASN A 127 -27.93 -14.26 16.13
CA ASN A 127 -29.22 -13.81 15.59
C ASN A 127 -30.36 -14.82 15.81
N ILE A 128 -30.15 -15.83 16.68
CA ILE A 128 -31.15 -16.88 16.99
C ILE A 128 -31.72 -16.75 18.42
N ASP A 129 -31.21 -15.82 19.25
CA ASP A 129 -31.65 -15.68 20.65
C ASP A 129 -32.57 -14.47 20.92
N HIS A 130 -33.32 -13.97 19.92
CA HIS A 130 -34.31 -12.91 20.15
C HIS A 130 -35.71 -13.22 19.61
N ASP A 131 -36.20 -14.45 19.79
CA ASP A 131 -37.61 -14.79 19.54
C ASP A 131 -38.17 -15.80 20.58
N LEU A 132 -37.94 -15.54 21.88
CA LEU A 132 -38.65 -16.25 22.96
C LEU A 132 -38.82 -15.33 24.18
N ASP A 133 -39.77 -14.39 24.14
CA ASP A 133 -40.67 -14.09 25.28
C ASP A 133 -41.77 -13.10 24.87
N SER A 134 -43.05 -13.51 24.97
CA SER A 134 -44.23 -12.69 25.36
C SER A 134 -45.55 -13.40 25.00
N THR A 135 -46.03 -14.21 25.96
CA THR A 135 -47.37 -14.74 26.31
C THR A 135 -48.63 -14.49 25.43
N PRO A 136 -49.58 -15.47 25.34
CA PRO A 136 -50.94 -15.24 24.87
C PRO A 136 -51.88 -14.72 25.98
N VAL A 137 -52.97 -14.09 25.54
CA VAL A 137 -54.09 -13.48 26.30
C VAL A 137 -54.81 -14.46 27.24
#